data_AF-A0A8T5QBZ5-F1
#
_entry.id   AF-A0A8T5QBZ5-F1
#
_cell.length_a   1.000
_cell.length_b   1.000
_cell.length_c   1.000
_cell.angle_alpha   90.00
_cell.angle_beta   90.00
_cell.angle_gamma   90.00
#
_symmetry.space_group_name_H-M   'P 1'
#
loop_
_entity.id
_entity.type
_entity.pdbx_description
1 polymer ?
#
loop_
_entity_poly.entity_id
_entity_poly.type
_entity_poly.pdbx_seq_one_letter_code
_entity_poly.pdbx_strand_id
1 'polypeptide(L)'
;MKGKQDIIGAKVLKCFEYLGKQLKKHEFNVLESGWEFDAKESLLYFMVKKQALSDKIIIKGPPVKIKLNAKKFKSKHKNVFEKDKRLFAREKRKYKIPDKLIKDLIKEEYVKQRVKKISI
;
A
#
# COMPACT_ATOMS: atom_id res chain seq x y z
N MET A 1 6.16 -12.29 20.80
CA MET A 1 7.03 -12.94 19.78
C MET A 1 8.18 -13.66 20.49
N LYS A 2 9.02 -14.48 19.84
CA LYS A 2 10.24 -15.03 20.47
C LYS A 2 11.46 -14.47 19.74
N GLY A 3 12.44 -13.95 20.47
CA GLY A 3 13.65 -13.34 19.91
C GLY A 3 14.20 -12.25 20.82
N LYS A 4 15.42 -11.80 20.54
CA LYS A 4 16.01 -10.62 21.19
C LYS A 4 15.19 -9.36 20.83
N GLN A 5 15.14 -8.39 21.74
CA GLN A 5 14.28 -7.20 21.59
C GLN A 5 14.56 -6.41 20.31
N ASP A 6 15.83 -6.27 19.93
CA ASP A 6 16.30 -5.67 18.68
C ASP A 6 15.70 -6.35 17.44
N ILE A 7 15.68 -7.69 17.40
CA ILE A 7 15.12 -8.47 16.29
C ILE A 7 13.61 -8.25 16.21
N ILE A 8 12.93 -8.19 17.35
CA ILE A 8 11.48 -7.98 17.40
C ILE A 8 11.15 -6.54 16.94
N GLY A 9 11.86 -5.53 17.47
CA GLY A 9 11.67 -4.13 17.09
C GLY A 9 11.90 -3.91 15.60
N ALA A 10 12.94 -4.52 15.02
CA ALA A 10 13.18 -4.44 13.57
C ALA A 10 12.05 -5.05 12.73
N LYS A 11 11.38 -6.10 13.22
CA LYS A 11 10.20 -6.68 12.53
C LYS A 11 8.99 -5.76 12.60
N VAL A 12 8.74 -5.15 13.77
CA VAL A 12 7.64 -4.19 13.98
C VAL A 12 7.85 -2.97 13.09
N LEU A 13 9.06 -2.40 13.07
CA LEU A 13 9.42 -1.27 12.20
C LEU A 13 9.17 -1.59 10.72
N LYS A 14 9.59 -2.76 10.24
CA LYS A 14 9.34 -3.19 8.86
C LYS A 14 7.85 -3.29 8.54
N CYS A 15 7.03 -3.74 9.49
CA CYS A 15 5.57 -3.74 9.32
C CYS A 15 5.01 -2.33 9.26
N PHE A 16 5.43 -1.43 10.14
CA PHE A 16 5.06 -0.02 10.14
C PHE A 16 5.39 0.65 8.79
N GLU A 17 6.62 0.53 8.32
CA GLU A 17 7.08 1.09 7.05
C GLU A 17 6.30 0.52 5.87
N TYR A 18 6.05 -0.80 5.88
CA TYR A 18 5.29 -1.47 4.84
C TYR A 18 3.86 -0.94 4.75
N LEU A 19 3.14 -0.88 5.87
CA LEU A 19 1.76 -0.38 5.93
C LEU A 19 1.70 1.09 5.49
N GLY A 20 2.63 1.93 5.96
CA GLY A 20 2.72 3.34 5.56
C GLY A 20 2.98 3.49 4.04
N LYS A 21 3.86 2.67 3.47
CA LYS A 21 4.11 2.65 2.02
C LYS A 21 2.88 2.24 1.22
N GLN A 22 2.11 1.27 1.70
CA GLN A 22 0.89 0.83 1.02
C GLN A 22 -0.21 1.88 1.10
N LEU A 23 -0.39 2.55 2.25
CA LEU A 23 -1.32 3.69 2.37
C LEU A 23 -1.03 4.76 1.32
N LYS A 24 0.23 5.18 1.21
CA LYS A 24 0.68 6.16 0.20
C LYS A 24 0.46 5.66 -1.23
N LYS A 25 0.81 4.40 -1.52
CA LYS A 25 0.63 3.78 -2.84
C LYS A 25 -0.84 3.73 -3.28
N HIS A 26 -1.75 3.61 -2.32
CA HIS A 26 -3.20 3.63 -2.54
C HIS A 26 -3.81 5.05 -2.47
N GLU A 27 -2.96 6.09 -2.47
CA GLU A 27 -3.32 7.51 -2.47
C GLU A 27 -4.07 7.97 -1.19
N PHE A 28 -3.92 7.24 -0.08
CA PHE A 28 -4.35 7.73 1.22
C PHE A 28 -3.36 8.78 1.72
N ASN A 29 -3.87 9.96 2.09
CA ASN A 29 -3.06 11.03 2.62
C ASN A 29 -2.82 10.81 4.12
N VAL A 30 -1.67 10.26 4.48
CA VAL A 30 -1.23 10.08 5.87
C VAL A 30 -0.70 11.43 6.37
N LEU A 31 -1.42 12.03 7.32
CA LEU A 31 -1.06 13.28 7.97
C LEU A 31 0.06 13.06 9.00
N GLU A 32 -0.06 11.98 9.76
CA GLU A 32 0.88 11.62 10.81
C GLU A 32 0.90 10.10 10.97
N SER A 33 2.03 9.56 11.42
CA SER A 33 2.15 8.14 11.71
C SER A 33 3.30 7.92 12.68
N GLY A 34 3.13 6.97 13.58
CA GLY A 34 4.17 6.58 14.52
C GLY A 34 3.97 5.16 15.00
N TRP A 35 4.92 4.73 15.82
CA TRP A 35 4.90 3.43 16.44
C TRP A 35 5.56 3.48 17.80
N GLU A 36 5.06 2.67 18.71
CA GLU A 36 5.63 2.47 20.04
C GLU A 36 6.01 1.01 20.20
N PHE A 37 7.27 0.78 20.58
CA PHE A 37 7.79 -0.55 20.76
C PHE A 37 7.64 -1.01 22.21
N ASP A 38 6.88 -2.07 22.42
CA ASP A 38 7.04 -2.95 23.57
C ASP A 38 7.12 -4.42 23.10
N ALA A 39 7.93 -5.20 23.83
CA ALA A 39 8.27 -6.57 23.45
C ALA A 39 7.08 -7.54 23.54
N LYS A 40 6.07 -7.22 24.35
CA LYS A 40 4.81 -7.96 24.47
C LYS A 40 3.82 -7.46 23.43
N GLU A 41 3.61 -6.15 23.35
CA GLU A 41 2.62 -5.52 22.49
C GLU A 41 3.14 -4.18 21.96
N SER A 42 3.17 -4.01 20.64
CA SER A 42 3.61 -2.75 20.02
C SER A 42 2.44 -2.04 19.37
N LEU A 43 2.38 -0.72 19.49
CA LEU A 43 1.34 0.10 18.89
C LEU A 43 1.84 0.69 17.56
N LEU A 44 1.01 0.62 16.52
CA LEU A 44 1.23 1.30 15.26
C LEU A 44 0.03 2.23 15.00
N TYR A 45 0.26 3.49 14.68
CA TYR A 45 -0.83 4.42 14.34
C TYR A 45 -0.57 5.17 13.03
N PHE A 46 -1.64 5.46 12.30
CA PHE A 46 -1.65 6.24 11.07
C PHE A 46 -2.85 7.18 11.10
N MET A 47 -2.61 8.49 11.20
CA MET A 47 -3.65 9.51 11.05
C MET A 47 -3.81 9.81 9.56
N VAL A 48 -4.97 9.47 9.00
CA VAL A 48 -5.26 9.64 7.58
C VAL A 48 -6.28 10.76 7.41
N LYS A 49 -6.02 11.68 6.46
CA LYS A 49 -6.98 12.73 6.12
C LYS A 49 -8.30 12.08 5.67
N LYS A 50 -9.40 12.43 6.35
CA LYS A 50 -10.74 11.96 6.00
C LYS A 50 -11.16 12.59 4.66
N GLN A 51 -10.91 11.87 3.58
CA GLN A 51 -11.26 12.27 2.23
C GLN A 51 -11.88 11.10 1.47
N ALA A 52 -12.95 11.37 0.72
CA ALA A 52 -13.49 10.39 -0.21
C ALA A 52 -12.55 10.28 -1.41
N LEU A 53 -11.84 9.16 -1.53
CA LEU A 53 -11.07 8.87 -2.74
C LEU A 53 -12.02 8.66 -3.91
N SER A 54 -11.64 9.16 -5.10
CA SER A 54 -12.37 8.92 -6.35
C SER A 54 -12.56 7.42 -6.58
N ASP A 55 -13.65 7.02 -7.23
CA ASP A 55 -13.90 5.63 -7.59
C ASP A 55 -12.83 5.03 -8.51
N LYS A 56 -12.05 5.88 -9.18
CA LYS A 56 -11.04 5.48 -10.16
C LYS A 56 -9.64 5.91 -9.72
N ILE A 57 -8.65 5.11 -10.11
CA ILE A 57 -7.22 5.42 -10.03
C ILE A 57 -6.64 5.51 -11.43
N ILE A 58 -5.64 6.39 -11.59
CA ILE A 58 -4.87 6.51 -12.83
C ILE A 58 -3.56 5.76 -12.65
N ILE A 59 -3.36 4.70 -13.43
CA ILE A 59 -2.12 3.92 -13.44
C ILE A 59 -1.23 4.47 -14.56
N LYS A 60 -0.03 4.94 -14.19
CA LYS A 60 0.97 5.41 -15.15
C LYS A 60 1.66 4.22 -15.82
N GLY A 61 1.65 4.22 -17.15
CA GLY A 61 2.26 3.20 -17.99
C GLY A 61 3.58 3.63 -18.64
N PRO A 62 4.08 2.80 -19.57
CA PRO A 62 5.30 3.08 -20.33
C PRO A 62 5.08 4.18 -21.38
N PRO A 63 6.17 4.81 -21.88
CA PRO A 63 6.12 5.63 -23.09
C PRO A 63 5.56 4.83 -24.28
N VAL A 64 4.75 5.50 -25.11
CA VAL A 64 4.06 4.86 -26.25
C VAL A 64 5.04 4.28 -27.27
N LYS A 65 6.22 4.91 -27.40
CA LYS A 65 7.29 4.49 -28.30
C LYS A 65 7.85 3.09 -27.99
N ILE A 66 7.77 2.63 -26.73
CA ILE A 66 8.27 1.30 -26.34
C ILE A 66 7.21 0.25 -26.65
N LYS A 67 7.10 -0.12 -27.95
CA LYS A 67 6.00 -0.94 -28.50
C LYS A 67 5.70 -2.22 -27.71
N LEU A 68 6.74 -2.96 -27.30
CA LEU A 68 6.56 -4.21 -26.54
C LEU A 68 5.89 -3.97 -25.18
N ASN A 69 6.37 -2.97 -24.44
CA ASN A 69 5.83 -2.65 -23.12
C ASN A 69 4.46 -1.98 -23.23
N ALA A 70 4.26 -1.16 -24.26
CA ALA A 70 2.98 -0.57 -24.58
C ALA A 70 1.91 -1.65 -24.88
N LYS A 71 2.27 -2.68 -25.65
CA LYS A 71 1.38 -3.81 -25.95
C LYS A 71 1.01 -4.58 -24.68
N LYS A 72 2.00 -4.90 -23.84
CA LYS A 72 1.78 -5.58 -22.54
C LYS A 72 0.91 -4.75 -21.59
N PHE A 73 1.08 -3.44 -21.58
CA PHE A 73 0.25 -2.53 -20.76
C PHE A 73 -1.20 -2.51 -21.27
N LYS A 74 -1.40 -2.36 -22.58
CA LYS A 74 -2.73 -2.39 -23.20
C LYS A 74 -3.45 -3.72 -23.03
N SER A 75 -2.74 -4.86 -23.01
CA SER A 75 -3.37 -6.16 -22.78
C SER A 75 -3.79 -6.38 -21.33
N LYS A 76 -3.06 -5.78 -20.36
CA LYS A 76 -3.34 -5.92 -18.93
C LYS A 76 -4.48 -5.03 -18.46
N HIS A 77 -4.66 -3.87 -19.08
CA HIS A 77 -5.56 -2.82 -18.61
C HIS A 77 -6.66 -2.54 -19.63
N LYS A 78 -7.93 -2.52 -19.20
CA LYS A 78 -9.08 -2.37 -20.13
C LYS A 78 -9.24 -0.94 -20.67
N ASN A 79 -9.12 0.08 -19.81
CA ASN A 79 -9.38 1.47 -20.17
C ASN A 79 -8.08 2.27 -20.28
N VAL A 80 -7.35 2.09 -21.38
CA VAL A 80 -6.05 2.77 -21.62
C VAL A 80 -6.23 4.01 -22.47
N PHE A 81 -5.56 5.10 -22.11
CA PHE A 81 -5.50 6.34 -22.87
C PHE A 81 -4.06 6.85 -22.95
N GLU A 82 -3.78 7.68 -23.96
CA GLU A 82 -2.48 8.33 -24.13
C GLU A 82 -2.56 9.77 -23.63
N LYS A 83 -1.52 10.21 -22.91
CA LYS A 83 -1.30 11.60 -22.54
C LYS A 83 0.20 11.86 -22.54
N ASP A 84 0.65 12.97 -23.11
CA ASP A 84 2.07 13.37 -23.11
C ASP A 84 3.02 12.25 -23.62
N LYS A 85 2.65 11.58 -24.73
CA LYS A 85 3.41 10.46 -25.35
C LYS A 85 3.60 9.25 -24.42
N ARG A 86 2.76 9.10 -23.40
CA ARG A 86 2.79 8.02 -22.41
C ARG A 86 1.41 7.40 -22.23
N LEU A 87 1.37 6.09 -21.98
CA LEU A 87 0.14 5.38 -21.70
C LEU A 87 -0.27 5.55 -20.23
N PHE A 88 -1.57 5.61 -20.01
CA PHE A 88 -2.22 5.62 -18.71
C PHE A 88 -3.43 4.71 -18.73
N ALA A 89 -3.81 4.14 -17.60
CA ALA A 89 -5.03 3.35 -17.47
C ALA A 89 -5.95 3.92 -16.39
N ARG A 90 -7.27 3.90 -16.63
CA ARG A 90 -8.29 4.22 -15.62
C ARG A 90 -8.88 2.92 -15.06
N GLU A 91 -8.62 2.65 -13.79
CA GLU A 91 -9.14 1.44 -13.13
C GLU A 91 -10.01 1.78 -11.93
N LYS A 92 -10.94 0.87 -11.59
CA LYS A 92 -11.74 0.99 -10.37
C LYS A 92 -10.84 0.72 -9.16
N ARG A 93 -10.91 1.58 -8.15
CA ARG A 93 -10.16 1.36 -6.91
C ARG A 93 -10.65 0.13 -6.17
N LYS A 94 -9.71 -0.67 -5.68
CA LYS A 94 -10.01 -1.76 -4.74
C LYS A 94 -10.42 -1.23 -3.35
N TYR A 95 -9.76 -0.17 -2.88
CA TYR A 95 -10.00 0.41 -1.56
C TYR A 95 -10.31 1.90 -1.67
N LYS A 96 -11.38 2.32 -1.00
CA LYS A 96 -11.76 3.73 -0.83
C LYS A 96 -11.58 4.24 0.60
N ILE A 97 -11.45 3.31 1.55
CA ILE A 97 -11.37 3.57 3.00
C ILE A 97 -10.10 2.87 3.49
N PRO A 98 -9.25 3.54 4.30
CA PRO A 98 -7.98 2.99 4.75
C PRO A 98 -8.17 1.69 5.53
N ASP A 99 -9.21 1.59 6.35
CA ASP A 99 -9.49 0.39 7.17
C ASP A 99 -9.64 -0.88 6.34
N LYS A 100 -10.25 -0.79 5.15
CA LYS A 100 -10.39 -1.92 4.24
C LYS A 100 -9.04 -2.35 3.68
N LEU A 101 -8.17 -1.39 3.36
CA LEU A 101 -6.81 -1.66 2.93
C LEU A 101 -6.02 -2.36 4.05
N ILE A 102 -6.02 -1.79 5.27
CA ILE A 102 -5.26 -2.35 6.40
C ILE A 102 -5.73 -3.77 6.72
N LYS A 103 -7.04 -4.02 6.77
CA LYS A 103 -7.62 -5.36 7.01
C LYS A 103 -7.16 -6.42 6.00
N ASP A 104 -6.91 -6.02 4.75
CA ASP A 104 -6.37 -6.91 3.73
C ASP A 104 -4.85 -7.07 3.89
N LEU A 105 -4.10 -5.98 4.12
CA LEU A 105 -2.64 -6.00 4.26
C LEU A 105 -2.17 -6.85 5.44
N ILE A 106 -2.86 -6.81 6.59
CA ILE A 106 -2.48 -7.60 7.77
C ILE A 106 -2.60 -9.12 7.53
N LYS A 107 -3.36 -9.53 6.51
CA LYS A 107 -3.51 -10.93 6.12
C LYS A 107 -2.44 -11.39 5.15
N GLU A 108 -1.67 -10.47 4.56
CA GLU A 108 -0.61 -10.79 3.63
C GLU A 108 0.54 -11.50 4.33
N GLU A 109 1.15 -12.42 3.60
CA GLU A 109 2.26 -13.25 4.09
C GLU A 109 3.44 -12.40 4.60
N TYR A 110 3.70 -11.26 3.95
CA TYR A 110 4.74 -10.32 4.38
C TYR A 110 4.55 -9.88 5.84
N VAL A 111 3.32 -9.58 6.24
CA VAL A 111 3.01 -9.12 7.60
C VAL A 111 2.98 -10.30 8.57
N LYS A 112 2.33 -11.41 8.18
CA LYS A 112 2.20 -12.62 9.01
C LYS A 112 3.54 -13.24 9.41
N GLN A 113 4.54 -13.21 8.53
CA GLN A 113 5.88 -13.72 8.84
C GLN A 113 6.62 -12.88 9.87
N ARG A 114 6.23 -11.61 10.04
CA ARG A 114 6.90 -10.66 10.93
C ARG A 114 6.19 -10.55 12.28
N VAL A 115 4.86 -10.58 12.30
CA VAL A 115 4.04 -10.39 13.49
C VAL A 115 3.00 -11.51 13.62
N LYS A 116 2.90 -12.11 14.80
CA LYS A 116 2.03 -13.28 15.05
C LYS A 116 0.55 -12.94 15.15
N LYS A 117 0.21 -11.78 15.73
CA LYS A 117 -1.16 -11.34 16.01
C LYS A 117 -1.22 -9.83 15.87
N ILE A 118 -2.29 -9.34 15.25
CA ILE A 118 -2.59 -7.92 15.09
C ILE A 118 -4.05 -7.71 15.48
N SER A 119 -4.29 -6.70 16.31
CA SER A 119 -5.61 -6.14 16.65
C SER A 119 -5.74 -4.77 16.00
N ILE A 120 -6.93 -4.42 15.53
CA ILE A 120 -7.26 -3.14 14.89
C ILE A 120 -8.61 -2.67 15.39
#